data_AF-A0A7U3ZJD4-F1
#
_entry.id   AF-A0A7U3ZJD4-F1
#
_cell.length_a   1.000
_cell.length_b   1.000
_cell.length_c   1.000
_cell.angle_alpha   90.00
_cell.angle_beta   90.00
_cell.angle_gamma   90.00
#
_symmetry.space_group_name_H-M   'P 1'
#
loop_
_entity.id
_entity.type
_entity.pdbx_description
1 polymer ?
#
loop_
_entity_poly.entity_id
_entity_poly.type
_entity_poly.pdbx_seq_one_letter_code
_entity_poly.pdbx_strand_id
1 'polypeptide(L)'
;METIKVNVNKTMDGYTFSILPSLRDLIKRTVPGAMPVNSIFVSYDVKSNFEAYFGNLQKHILPALLGMDYEQVQNQNIQFIDTQTKKVIYPNK
;
A
#
# COMPACT_ATOMS: atom_id res chain seq x y z
N MET A 1 -12.09 4.50 10.72
CA MET A 1 -12.03 4.91 9.30
C MET A 1 -12.60 3.78 8.45
N GLU A 2 -13.15 4.11 7.28
CA GLU A 2 -13.44 3.10 6.26
C GLU A 2 -12.16 2.36 5.84
N THR A 3 -12.32 1.17 5.27
CA THR A 3 -11.20 0.36 4.81
C THR A 3 -10.32 1.10 3.80
N ILE A 4 -9.03 1.22 4.11
CA ILE A 4 -8.02 1.79 3.22
C ILE A 4 -7.73 0.78 2.11
N LYS A 5 -8.04 1.15 0.87
CA LYS A 5 -7.73 0.33 -0.31
C LYS A 5 -6.43 0.80 -0.95
N VAL A 6 -5.43 -0.07 -0.93
CA VAL A 6 -4.15 0.12 -1.63
C VAL A 6 -4.20 -0.68 -2.91
N ASN A 7 -4.13 0.02 -4.04
CA ASN A 7 -4.01 -0.61 -5.34
C ASN A 7 -2.60 -1.17 -5.53
N VAL A 8 -2.52 -2.38 -6.04
CA VAL A 8 -1.28 -3.09 -6.33
C VAL A 8 -1.30 -3.45 -7.81
N ASN A 9 -0.32 -2.93 -8.56
CA ASN A 9 -0.11 -3.32 -9.94
C ASN A 9 1.24 -4.03 -10.05
N LYS A 10 1.23 -5.26 -10.56
CA LYS A 10 2.44 -6.03 -10.86
C LYS A 10 2.91 -5.73 -12.28
N THR A 11 4.14 -5.29 -12.42
CA THR A 11 4.86 -5.19 -13.70
C THR A 11 5.96 -6.26 -13.77
N MET A 12 6.60 -6.39 -14.93
CA MET A 12 7.67 -7.37 -15.14
C MET A 12 8.84 -7.17 -14.17
N ASP A 13 9.12 -5.93 -13.81
CA ASP A 13 10.29 -5.48 -13.07
C ASP A 13 9.95 -4.94 -11.66
N GLY A 14 8.68 -4.98 -11.26
CA GLY A 14 8.28 -4.29 -10.05
C GLY A 14 6.83 -4.43 -9.62
N TYR A 15 6.54 -3.80 -8.49
CA TYR A 15 5.19 -3.59 -7.98
C TYR A 15 4.97 -2.11 -7.71
N THR A 16 3.85 -1.59 -8.18
CA THR A 16 3.37 -0.26 -7.85
C THR A 16 2.28 -0.36 -6.81
N PHE A 17 2.48 0.28 -5.67
CA PHE A 17 1.48 0.48 -4.63
C PHE A 17 0.93 1.90 -4.76
N SER A 18 -0.39 2.06 -4.82
CA SER A 18 -1.00 3.38 -4.97
C SER A 18 -2.31 3.53 -4.21
N ILE A 19 -2.64 4.77 -3.88
CA ILE A 19 -3.93 5.14 -3.26
C ILE A 19 -4.66 6.12 -4.17
N LEU A 20 -5.99 6.16 -4.03
CA LEU A 20 -6.78 7.15 -4.75
C LEU A 20 -6.54 8.57 -4.21
N PRO A 21 -6.59 9.61 -5.04
CA PRO A 21 -6.45 10.99 -4.58
C PRO A 21 -7.46 11.37 -3.48
N SER A 22 -8.70 10.87 -3.59
CA SER A 22 -9.73 11.09 -2.57
C SER A 22 -9.36 10.51 -1.20
N LEU A 23 -8.74 9.32 -1.18
CA LEU A 23 -8.26 8.69 0.04
C LEU A 23 -7.06 9.44 0.63
N ARG A 24 -6.14 9.92 -0.21
CA ARG A 24 -5.02 10.76 0.23
C ARG A 24 -5.52 12.03 0.93
N ASP A 25 -6.53 12.68 0.35
CA ASP A 25 -7.10 13.90 0.92
C ASP A 25 -7.90 13.61 2.20
N LEU A 26 -8.56 12.45 2.28
CA LEU A 26 -9.19 11.96 3.51
C LEU A 26 -8.15 11.76 4.63
N ILE A 27 -7.06 11.04 4.35
CA ILE A 27 -5.98 10.76 5.30
C ILE A 27 -5.41 12.07 5.88
N LYS A 28 -5.12 13.06 5.03
CA LYS A 28 -4.61 14.36 5.47
C LYS A 28 -5.55 15.10 6.41
N ARG A 29 -6.86 14.86 6.30
CA ARG A 29 -7.88 15.49 7.16
C ARG A 29 -8.11 14.71 8.45
N THR A 30 -7.99 13.38 8.43
CA THR A 30 -8.35 12.52 9.55
C THR A 30 -7.16 12.12 10.42
N VAL A 31 -5.94 12.15 9.91
CA VAL A 31 -4.73 11.77 10.63
C VAL A 31 -3.80 12.98 10.75
N PRO A 32 -3.68 13.59 11.94
CA PRO A 32 -2.81 14.75 12.16
C PRO A 32 -1.37 14.45 11.80
N GLY A 33 -0.75 15.34 11.02
CA GLY A 33 0.65 15.21 10.61
C GLY A 33 0.90 14.21 9.48
N ALA A 34 -0.12 13.50 8.98
CA ALA A 34 0.06 12.53 7.91
C ALA A 34 0.45 13.21 6.59
N MET A 35 1.46 12.64 5.91
CA MET A 35 1.98 13.13 4.62
C MET A 35 1.90 12.05 3.52
N PRO A 36 0.70 11.59 3.15
CA PRO A 36 0.54 10.50 2.19
C PRO A 36 1.00 10.87 0.77
N VAL A 37 1.56 9.90 0.06
CA VAL A 37 1.97 9.99 -1.34
C VAL A 37 1.01 9.22 -2.25
N ASN A 38 1.01 9.54 -3.55
CA ASN A 38 0.08 8.88 -4.49
C ASN A 38 0.45 7.43 -4.76
N SER A 39 1.75 7.17 -4.89
CA SER A 39 2.26 5.86 -5.26
C SER A 39 3.70 5.67 -4.85
N ILE A 40 4.06 4.41 -4.58
CA ILE A 40 5.44 3.95 -4.42
C ILE A 40 5.67 2.79 -5.39
N PHE A 41 6.78 2.84 -6.11
CA PHE A 41 7.23 1.74 -6.96
C PHE A 41 8.39 1.02 -6.29
N VAL A 42 8.31 -0.30 -6.24
CA VAL A 42 9.37 -1.17 -5.73
C VAL A 42 9.83 -2.03 -6.88
N SER A 43 11.03 -1.75 -7.38
CA SER A 43 11.68 -2.59 -8.38
C SER A 43 12.28 -3.84 -7.74
N TYR A 44 12.36 -4.92 -8.52
CA TYR A 44 13.06 -6.14 -8.13
C TYR A 44 13.72 -6.79 -9.32
N ASP A 45 14.72 -7.65 -9.06
CA ASP A 45 15.31 -8.46 -10.12
C ASP A 45 14.28 -9.49 -10.59
N VAL A 46 13.95 -9.47 -11.88
CA VAL A 46 13.00 -10.36 -12.58
C VAL A 46 13.26 -11.85 -12.30
N LYS A 47 14.50 -12.22 -11.96
CA LYS A 47 14.91 -13.60 -11.59
C LYS A 47 14.59 -13.98 -10.14
N SER A 48 14.16 -13.03 -9.31
CA SER A 48 13.89 -13.22 -7.89
C SER A 48 12.42 -13.53 -7.65
N ASN A 49 12.14 -14.46 -6.73
CA ASN A 49 10.76 -14.75 -6.28
C ASN A 49 10.27 -13.66 -5.31
N PHE A 50 10.03 -12.46 -5.85
CA PHE A 50 9.62 -11.29 -5.08
C PHE A 50 8.28 -11.47 -4.36
N GLU A 51 7.40 -12.33 -4.86
CA GLU A 51 6.12 -12.67 -4.22
C GLU A 51 6.31 -13.20 -2.80
N ALA A 52 7.41 -13.92 -2.54
CA ALA A 52 7.75 -14.41 -1.20
C ALA A 52 8.05 -13.27 -0.21
N TYR A 53 8.43 -12.09 -0.69
CA TYR A 53 8.76 -10.92 0.13
C TYR A 53 7.59 -9.94 0.30
N PHE A 54 6.50 -10.12 -0.45
CA PHE A 54 5.41 -9.17 -0.50
C PHE A 54 4.84 -8.85 0.90
N GLY A 55 4.63 -9.87 1.74
CA GLY A 55 4.14 -9.67 3.12
C GLY A 55 5.09 -8.88 4.03
N ASN A 56 6.41 -9.06 3.85
CA ASN A 56 7.41 -8.28 4.61
C ASN A 56 7.50 -6.84 4.12
N LEU A 57 7.37 -6.65 2.81
CA LEU A 57 7.47 -5.36 2.16
C LEU A 57 6.34 -4.41 2.61
N GLN A 58 5.13 -4.92 2.82
CA GLN A 58 3.98 -4.13 3.27
C GLN A 58 4.26 -3.30 4.53
N LYS A 59 5.01 -3.87 5.48
CA LYS A 59 5.37 -3.21 6.75
C LYS A 59 6.24 -1.97 6.54
N HIS A 60 6.99 -1.93 5.45
CA HIS A 60 7.86 -0.80 5.08
C HIS A 60 7.17 0.18 4.13
N ILE A 61 6.36 -0.33 3.21
CA ILE A 61 5.70 0.48 2.19
C ILE A 61 4.51 1.25 2.75
N LEU A 62 3.71 0.64 3.62
CA LEU A 62 2.48 1.29 4.11
C LEU A 62 2.75 2.58 4.91
N PRO A 63 3.70 2.63 5.87
CA PRO A 63 4.04 3.89 6.55
C PRO A 63 4.48 4.98 5.57
N ALA A 64 5.33 4.64 4.60
CA ALA A 64 5.80 5.58 3.59
C ALA A 64 4.67 6.04 2.64
N LEU A 65 3.78 5.13 2.23
CA LEU A 65 2.68 5.41 1.30
C LEU A 65 1.63 6.31 1.95
N LEU A 66 1.26 5.99 3.19
CA LEU A 66 0.22 6.70 3.95
C LEU A 66 0.77 7.93 4.67
N GLY A 67 2.10 8.08 4.75
CA GLY A 67 2.78 9.14 5.47
C GLY A 67 2.44 9.12 6.95
N MET A 68 2.33 7.93 7.53
CA MET A 68 1.96 7.66 8.92
C MET A 68 3.10 6.91 9.61
N ASP A 69 3.16 6.96 10.94
CA ASP A 69 4.03 6.06 11.68
C ASP A 69 3.51 4.60 11.64
N TYR A 70 4.35 3.65 12.04
CA TYR A 70 4.00 2.24 11.99
C TYR A 70 2.79 1.89 12.87
N GLU A 71 2.69 2.46 14.06
CA GLU A 71 1.61 2.18 15.01
C GLU A 71 0.26 2.65 14.48
N GLN A 72 0.22 3.84 13.88
CA GLN A 72 -0.95 4.39 13.21
C GLN A 72 -1.42 3.49 12.07
N VAL A 73 -0.49 2.97 11.26
CA VAL A 73 -0.77 2.05 10.14
C VAL A 73 -1.32 0.72 10.64
N GLN A 74 -0.76 0.14 11.72
CA GLN A 74 -1.25 -1.13 12.27
C GLN A 74 -2.69 -1.04 12.77
N ASN A 75 -3.13 0.14 13.20
CA ASN A 75 -4.50 0.39 13.62
C ASN A 75 -5.49 0.61 12.45
N GLN A 76 -5.02 0.63 11.20
CA GLN A 76 -5.88 0.80 10.03
C GLN A 76 -6.31 -0.55 9.45
N ASN A 77 -7.57 -0.62 9.01
CA ASN A 77 -8.04 -1.71 8.18
C ASN A 77 -7.60 -1.49 6.72
N ILE A 78 -6.60 -2.25 6.26
CA ILE A 78 -5.99 -2.07 4.94
C ILE A 78 -6.26 -3.30 4.06
N GLN A 79 -6.70 -3.05 2.83
CA GLN A 79 -6.88 -4.07 1.80
C GLN A 79 -6.02 -3.77 0.58
N PHE A 80 -5.28 -4.78 0.12
CA PHE A 80 -4.53 -4.71 -1.13
C PHE A 80 -5.39 -5.21 -2.28
N ILE A 81 -5.58 -4.38 -3.30
CA ILE A 81 -6.40 -4.67 -4.46
C ILE A 81 -5.51 -4.83 -5.68
N ASP A 82 -5.53 -6.01 -6.31
CA ASP A 82 -4.88 -6.21 -7.60
C ASP A 82 -5.61 -5.39 -8.67
N THR A 83 -4.89 -4.49 -9.34
CA THR A 83 -5.53 -3.62 -10.33
C THR A 83 -5.96 -4.33 -11.60
N GLN A 84 -5.33 -5.45 -11.94
CA GLN A 84 -5.60 -6.24 -13.14
C GLN A 84 -6.79 -7.18 -12.91
N THR A 85 -6.80 -7.90 -11.78
CA THR A 85 -7.86 -8.88 -11.47
C THR A 85 -9.01 -8.30 -10.65
N LYS A 86 -8.85 -7.10 -10.07
CA LYS A 86 -9.76 -6.45 -9.11
C LYS A 86 -10.00 -7.27 -7.83
N LYS A 87 -9.18 -8.29 -7.57
CA LYS A 87 -9.30 -9.14 -6.39
C LYS A 87 -8.52 -8.56 -5.22
N VAL A 88 -9.00 -8.86 -4.01
CA VAL A 88 -8.25 -8.61 -2.78
C VAL A 88 -7.13 -9.65 -2.71
N ILE A 89 -5.88 -9.20 -2.63
CA ILE A 89 -4.70 -10.08 -2.65
C ILE A 89 -4.41 -10.61 -1.24
N TYR A 90 -4.68 -9.82 -0.19
CA TYR A 90 -4.54 -10.21 1.21
C TYR A 90 -5.47 -9.38 2.11
N PRO A 91 -6.18 -9.96 3.09
CA PRO A 91 -6.64 -9.23 4.25
C PRO A 91 -5.48 -9.10 5.25
N ASN A 92 -5.13 -7.88 5.65
CA ASN A 92 -4.22 -7.65 6.77
C ASN A 92 -4.90 -8.22 8.04
N LYS A 93 -4.32 -9.25 8.66
CA LYS A 93 -4.68 -9.74 10.00
C LYS A 93 -3.50 -9.55 10.92
#